data_AF-A0A4Z0QFK7-F1
#
_entry.id   AF-A0A4Z0QFK7-F1
#
_cell.length_a   1.000
_cell.length_b   1.000
_cell.length_c   1.000
_cell.angle_alpha   90.00
_cell.angle_beta   90.00
_cell.angle_gamma   90.00
#
_symmetry.space_group_name_H-M   'P 1'
#
loop_
_entity.id
_entity.type
_entity.pdbx_description
1 polymer ?
#
loop_
_entity_poly.entity_id
_entity_poly.type
_entity_poly.pdbx_seq_one_letter_code
_entity_poly.pdbx_strand_id
1 'polypeptide(L)'
;MSPLFDKMRRGSWAIGLGLLLLLGAESCRPYRMPNPKGPPQPKVKAGNKDEVSADGRSTAASSEIKPIRNSYDKKGLLKKPKYERRRLKKKVGQRTFLGVPLPF
;
A
#
# COMPACT_ATOMS: atom_id res chain seq x y z
N MET A 1 -29.37 -44.17 26.76
CA MET A 1 -28.38 -43.19 26.27
C MET A 1 -28.85 -42.71 24.91
N SER A 2 -29.13 -41.42 24.76
CA SER A 2 -29.81 -40.87 23.58
C SER A 2 -28.84 -40.57 22.43
N PRO A 3 -29.20 -40.88 21.17
CA PRO A 3 -28.33 -40.72 19.98
C PRO A 3 -27.97 -39.26 19.65
N LEU A 4 -28.61 -38.31 20.35
CA LEU A 4 -28.39 -36.88 20.26
C LEU A 4 -27.04 -36.46 20.86
N PHE A 5 -26.60 -37.09 21.95
CA PHE A 5 -25.33 -36.77 22.61
C PHE A 5 -24.12 -37.16 21.74
N ASP A 6 -24.19 -38.30 21.04
CA ASP A 6 -23.11 -38.73 20.13
C ASP A 6 -22.99 -37.87 18.88
N LYS A 7 -24.08 -37.22 18.46
CA LYS A 7 -24.06 -36.25 17.34
C LYS A 7 -23.41 -34.94 17.76
N MET A 8 -23.66 -34.50 18.99
CA MET A 8 -23.06 -33.30 19.59
C MET A 8 -21.57 -33.49 19.87
N ARG A 9 -21.16 -34.68 20.33
CA ARG A 9 -19.74 -35.02 20.55
C ARG A 9 -18.92 -35.03 19.26
N ARG A 10 -19.51 -35.50 18.15
CA ARG A 10 -18.89 -35.48 16.82
C ARG A 10 -18.76 -34.06 16.25
N GLY A 11 -19.75 -33.20 16.47
CA GLY A 11 -19.68 -31.79 16.07
C GLY A 11 -18.64 -30.98 16.85
N SER A 12 -18.46 -31.28 18.14
CA SER A 12 -17.46 -30.62 19.00
C SER A 12 -16.02 -30.78 18.50
N TRP A 13 -15.67 -31.96 17.97
CA TRP A 13 -14.35 -32.21 17.39
C TRP A 13 -14.10 -31.42 16.11
N ALA A 14 -15.11 -31.28 15.25
CA ALA A 14 -15.00 -30.47 14.03
C ALA A 14 -14.77 -28.99 14.34
N ILE A 15 -15.44 -28.48 15.39
CA ILE A 15 -15.27 -27.10 15.86
C ILE A 15 -13.86 -26.90 16.44
N GLY A 16 -13.37 -27.85 17.26
CA GLY A 16 -12.02 -27.78 17.82
C GLY A 16 -10.92 -27.81 16.76
N LEU A 17 -11.03 -28.68 15.76
CA LEU A 17 -10.11 -28.74 14.61
C LEU A 17 -10.13 -27.45 13.80
N GLY A 18 -11.31 -26.88 13.54
CA GLY A 18 -11.44 -25.60 12.83
C GLY A 18 -10.77 -24.44 13.56
N LEU A 19 -10.91 -24.38 14.89
CA LEU A 19 -10.24 -23.38 15.73
C LEU A 19 -8.71 -23.53 15.71
N LEU A 20 -8.19 -24.76 15.76
CA LEU A 20 -6.75 -25.02 15.70
C LEU A 20 -6.13 -24.60 14.36
N LEU A 21 -6.82 -24.86 13.25
CA LEU A 21 -6.43 -24.40 11.92
C LEU A 21 -6.40 -22.87 11.80
N LEU A 22 -7.34 -22.17 12.45
CA LEU A 22 -7.40 -20.71 12.45
C LEU A 22 -6.25 -20.09 13.25
N LEU A 23 -5.86 -20.69 14.38
CA LEU A 23 -4.70 -20.26 15.17
C LEU A 23 -3.37 -20.55 14.47
N GLY A 24 -3.26 -21.67 13.74
CA GLY A 24 -2.06 -22.02 12.96
C GLY A 24 -1.80 -21.13 11.75
N ALA A 25 -2.80 -20.40 11.24
CA ALA A 25 -2.65 -19.51 10.10
C ALA A 25 -1.81 -18.26 10.41
N GLU A 26 -1.61 -17.90 11.69
CA GLU A 26 -0.80 -16.74 12.06
C GLU A 26 0.72 -16.99 11.95
N SER A 27 1.16 -18.24 11.95
CA SER A 27 2.59 -18.63 11.86
C SER A 27 3.08 -18.80 10.42
N CYS A 28 2.19 -18.96 9.44
CA CYS A 28 2.51 -19.01 8.01
C CYS A 28 2.57 -17.59 7.39
N ARG A 29 3.43 -16.72 7.93
CA ARG A 29 3.72 -15.44 7.27
C ARG A 29 4.86 -15.64 6.27
N PRO A 30 4.71 -15.19 5.01
CA PRO A 30 5.80 -15.26 4.03
C PRO A 30 7.03 -14.54 4.60
N TYR A 31 8.19 -15.19 4.50
CA TYR A 31 9.46 -14.66 5.00
C TYR A 31 9.69 -13.25 4.43
N ARG A 32 9.68 -12.24 5.29
CA ARG A 32 10.04 -10.88 4.90
C ARG A 32 11.55 -10.78 4.94
N MET A 33 12.18 -10.52 3.80
CA MET A 33 13.55 -10.04 3.78
C MET A 33 13.68 -8.86 4.75
N PRO A 34 14.66 -8.89 5.68
CA PRO A 34 14.93 -7.75 6.52
C PRO A 34 15.30 -6.56 5.64
N ASN A 35 14.87 -5.37 6.06
CA ASN A 35 15.16 -4.15 5.33
C ASN A 35 16.70 -3.98 5.29
N PRO A 36 17.32 -3.82 4.10
CA PRO A 36 18.76 -3.75 3.99
C PRO A 36 19.30 -2.66 4.90
N LYS A 37 20.23 -3.03 5.79
CA LYS A 37 20.88 -2.11 6.72
C LYS A 37 22.00 -1.40 5.97
N GLY A 38 21.78 -0.13 5.66
CA GLY A 38 22.78 0.72 5.06
C GLY A 38 22.15 1.93 4.38
N PRO A 39 22.88 3.04 4.25
CA PRO A 39 22.42 4.15 3.45
C PRO A 39 22.20 3.67 2.00
N PRO A 40 21.13 4.10 1.33
CA PRO A 40 20.89 3.76 -0.07
C PRO A 40 22.07 4.26 -0.90
N GLN A 41 22.81 3.34 -1.52
CA GLN A 41 23.88 3.74 -2.43
C GLN A 41 23.28 4.50 -3.62
N PRO A 42 23.87 5.63 -4.01
CA PRO A 42 23.38 6.41 -5.15
C PRO A 42 23.44 5.55 -6.41
N LYS A 43 22.27 5.36 -7.04
CA LYS A 43 22.17 4.66 -8.32
C LYS A 43 22.96 5.46 -9.36
N VAL A 44 24.14 4.98 -9.73
CA VAL A 44 24.93 5.57 -10.80
C VAL A 44 24.11 5.47 -12.07
N LYS A 45 23.59 6.61 -12.54
CA LYS A 45 23.07 6.69 -13.91
C LYS A 45 24.31 6.63 -14.78
N ALA A 46 24.41 5.64 -15.65
CA ALA A 46 25.35 5.72 -16.76
C ALA A 46 25.11 7.09 -17.41
N GLY A 47 26.12 7.95 -17.40
CA GLY A 47 26.01 9.28 -17.99
C GLY A 47 25.48 9.12 -19.40
N ASN A 48 24.52 9.97 -19.78
CA ASN A 48 24.22 10.17 -21.19
C ASN A 48 25.57 10.49 -21.85
N LYS A 49 26.11 9.55 -22.61
CA LYS A 49 27.14 9.89 -23.58
C LYS A 49 26.47 10.93 -24.47
N ASP A 50 27.10 12.08 -24.64
CA ASP A 50 26.60 13.13 -25.50
C ASP A 50 26.27 12.50 -26.86
N GLU A 51 24.98 12.43 -27.20
CA GLU A 51 24.55 12.12 -28.57
C GLU A 51 24.84 13.37 -29.40
N VAL A 52 26.13 13.56 -29.69
CA VAL A 52 26.55 14.39 -30.80
C VAL A 52 26.12 13.63 -32.05
N SER A 53 25.00 14.05 -32.67
CA SER A 53 24.74 13.65 -34.05
C SER A 53 25.95 14.07 -34.90
N ALA A 54 26.34 13.22 -35.84
CA ALA A 54 27.55 13.40 -36.67
C ALA A 54 27.60 14.74 -37.45
N ASP A 55 26.51 15.51 -37.47
CA ASP A 55 26.35 16.80 -38.16
C ASP A 55 26.63 18.04 -37.28
N GLY A 56 26.99 17.89 -36.01
CA GLY A 56 27.55 18.99 -35.19
C GLY A 56 26.61 20.15 -34.81
N ARG A 57 25.29 19.98 -34.84
CA ARG A 57 24.34 21.04 -34.43
C ARG A 57 23.91 20.90 -32.97
N SER A 58 24.06 21.97 -32.18
CA SER A 58 23.54 22.07 -30.81
C SER A 58 22.13 22.64 -30.81
N THR A 59 21.21 21.96 -30.11
CA THR A 59 19.86 22.48 -29.87
C THR A 59 19.88 23.37 -28.62
N ALA A 60 19.85 24.69 -28.85
CA ALA A 60 19.82 25.69 -27.80
C ALA A 60 18.57 25.56 -26.91
N ALA A 61 18.79 25.54 -25.60
CA ALA A 61 17.75 25.49 -24.58
C ALA A 61 16.88 26.76 -24.62
N SER A 62 15.57 26.61 -24.84
CA SER A 62 14.61 27.69 -24.64
C SER A 62 13.31 27.19 -24.00
N SER A 63 13.12 27.62 -22.75
CA SER A 63 11.88 27.87 -22.00
C SER A 63 12.12 27.56 -20.53
N GLU A 64 12.02 28.58 -19.69
CA GLU A 64 12.18 28.48 -18.25
C GLU A 64 11.12 27.54 -17.67
N ILE A 65 11.52 26.31 -17.37
CA ILE A 65 10.70 25.31 -16.72
C ILE A 65 10.48 25.80 -15.28
N LYS A 66 9.26 26.25 -14.98
CA LYS A 66 8.86 26.59 -13.61
C LYS A 66 9.22 25.43 -12.68
N PRO A 67 9.90 25.68 -11.55
CA PRO A 67 10.35 24.60 -10.68
C PRO A 67 9.15 23.82 -10.17
N ILE A 68 9.16 22.51 -10.44
CA ILE A 68 8.12 21.58 -9.98
C ILE A 68 8.22 21.52 -8.45
N ARG A 69 7.25 22.13 -7.77
CA ARG A 69 7.23 22.21 -6.30
C ARG A 69 6.86 20.85 -5.71
N ASN A 70 7.86 20.01 -5.55
CA ASN A 70 7.74 18.71 -4.90
C ASN A 70 7.52 18.88 -3.40
N SER A 71 6.45 18.28 -2.86
CA SER A 71 6.23 18.19 -1.42
C SER A 71 6.99 16.98 -0.88
N TYR A 72 7.81 17.18 0.14
CA TYR A 72 8.57 16.11 0.79
C TYR A 72 7.97 15.79 2.16
N ASP A 73 8.13 14.55 2.61
CA ASP A 73 7.80 14.16 3.97
C ASP A 73 8.87 14.62 4.97
N LYS A 74 8.62 14.43 6.26
CA LYS A 74 9.58 14.80 7.34
C LYS A 74 10.91 14.05 7.24
N LYS A 75 10.96 12.98 6.45
CA LYS A 75 12.16 12.16 6.20
C LYS A 75 12.81 12.51 4.86
N GLY A 76 12.39 13.60 4.20
CA GLY A 76 12.95 14.08 2.95
C GLY A 76 12.57 13.26 1.71
N LEU A 77 11.61 12.33 1.82
CA LEU A 77 11.15 11.52 0.68
C LEU A 77 10.03 12.26 -0.07
N LEU A 78 10.05 12.17 -1.40
CA LEU A 78 9.00 12.73 -2.24
C LEU A 78 7.63 12.18 -1.81
N LYS A 79 6.75 13.06 -1.34
CA LYS A 79 5.41 12.70 -0.89
C LYS A 79 4.60 12.24 -2.10
N LYS A 80 4.45 10.92 -2.23
CA LYS A 80 3.59 10.34 -3.27
C LYS A 80 2.15 10.81 -3.08
N PRO A 81 1.45 11.25 -4.13
CA PRO A 81 0.04 11.60 -4.02
C PRO A 81 -0.74 10.39 -3.49
N LYS A 82 -1.62 10.62 -2.52
CA LYS A 82 -2.43 9.54 -1.95
C LYS A 82 -3.35 8.98 -3.04
N TYR A 83 -3.17 7.70 -3.38
CA TYR A 83 -3.95 6.97 -4.39
C TYR A 83 -5.46 7.21 -4.23
N GLU A 84 -6.16 7.40 -5.34
CA GLU A 84 -7.61 7.66 -5.36
C GLU A 84 -8.41 6.54 -4.68
N ARG A 85 -8.01 5.29 -4.88
CA ARG A 85 -8.59 4.12 -4.19
C ARG A 85 -8.46 4.18 -2.66
N ARG A 86 -7.46 4.90 -2.14
CA ARG A 86 -7.26 5.11 -0.68
C ARG A 86 -7.93 6.38 -0.17
N ARG A 87 -8.54 7.19 -1.04
CA ARG A 87 -9.30 8.37 -0.63
C ARG A 87 -10.69 7.89 -0.25
N LEU A 88 -10.99 7.92 1.05
CA LEU A 88 -12.38 7.90 1.49
C LEU A 88 -13.07 9.09 0.83
N LYS A 89 -14.12 8.85 0.03
CA LYS A 89 -14.95 9.92 -0.50
C LYS A 89 -15.43 10.72 0.72
N LYS A 90 -15.10 12.01 0.77
CA LYS A 90 -15.65 12.90 1.79
C LYS A 90 -17.17 12.83 1.61
N LYS A 91 -17.87 12.41 2.66
CA LYS A 91 -19.33 12.50 2.72
C LYS A 91 -19.63 13.97 2.95
N VAL A 92 -20.01 14.69 1.89
CA VAL A 92 -20.34 16.12 1.96
C VAL A 92 -21.87 16.20 2.05
N GLY A 93 -22.40 16.59 3.21
CA GLY A 93 -23.84 16.70 3.47
C GLY A 93 -24.32 16.01 4.76
N GLN A 94 -25.50 16.41 5.23
CA GLN A 94 -26.18 15.83 6.39
C GLN A 94 -26.52 14.35 6.10
N ARG A 95 -26.01 13.43 6.90
CA ARG A 95 -26.23 11.99 6.67
C ARG A 95 -27.58 11.59 7.20
N THR A 96 -28.41 10.96 6.37
CA THR A 96 -29.62 10.30 6.85
C THR A 96 -29.35 8.83 7.14
N PHE A 97 -29.63 8.37 8.36
CA PHE A 97 -29.71 6.95 8.69
C PHE A 97 -31.18 6.63 8.97
N LEU A 98 -31.77 5.71 8.19
CA LEU A 98 -33.20 5.38 8.30
C LEU A 98 -34.13 6.61 8.20
N GLY A 99 -33.80 7.57 7.34
CA GLY A 99 -34.59 8.81 7.16
C GLY A 99 -34.38 9.88 8.24
N VAL A 100 -33.63 9.60 9.30
CA VAL A 100 -33.31 10.58 10.35
C VAL A 100 -31.93 11.21 10.07
N PRO A 101 -31.82 12.54 10.06
CA PRO A 101 -30.52 13.20 9.94
C PRO A 101 -29.67 12.94 11.19
N LEU A 102 -28.47 12.42 10.98
CA LEU A 102 -27.45 12.28 12.01
C LEU A 102 -26.95 13.69 12.39
N PRO A 103 -26.79 13.99 13.69
CA PRO A 103 -26.31 15.30 14.16
C PRO A 103 -24.78 15.39 14.10
N PHE A 104 -24.18 15.17 12.92
CA PHE A 104 -22.76 15.41 12.62
C PHE A 104 -22.45 15.35 11.11
#